data_AF-A0A0S9N414-F1
#
_entry.id   AF-A0A0S9N414-F1
#
_cell.length_a   1.000
_cell.length_b   1.000
_cell.length_c   1.000
_cell.angle_alpha   90.00
_cell.angle_beta   90.00
_cell.angle_gamma   90.00
#
_symmetry.space_group_name_H-M   'P 1'
#
loop_
_entity.id
_entity.type
_entity.pdbx_description
1 polymer ?
#
loop_
_entity_poly.entity_id
_entity_poly.type
_entity_poly.pdbx_seq_one_letter_code
_entity_poly.pdbx_strand_id
1 'polypeptide(L)'
;MVGVSQQAVSALMREGKIPAQGTVGDLLLAYCERMRAVAAARASEEGGVDLVQERALLAREQRIGQAHKNAVARGEYAPIGVLADVLAEASSAVVDRFDQLDGMISKACPDLPDEVRTLLQKLIASARNEWIRATDKKVLDRVDAMVQAGEDDAGDEGDFDDAAP
;
A
#
# COMPACT_ATOMS: atom_id res chain seq x y z
N MET A 1 19.60 53.52 10.80
CA MET A 1 20.17 52.36 11.54
C MET A 1 19.37 51.08 11.34
N VAL A 2 18.11 51.15 10.89
CA VAL A 2 17.42 50.05 10.20
C VAL A 2 16.85 50.72 8.94
N GLY A 3 16.99 50.15 7.74
CA GLY A 3 16.66 50.80 6.46
C GLY A 3 15.16 51.03 6.22
N VAL A 4 14.39 51.42 7.24
CA VAL A 4 12.94 51.59 7.27
C VAL A 4 12.61 53.04 7.62
N SER A 5 11.52 53.57 7.05
CA SER A 5 11.08 54.93 7.33
C SER A 5 10.54 55.08 8.75
N GLN A 6 10.66 56.29 9.31
CA GLN A 6 10.12 56.60 10.64
C GLN A 6 8.60 56.40 10.71
N GLN A 7 7.89 56.66 9.61
CA GLN A 7 6.45 56.39 9.48
C GLN A 7 6.12 54.90 9.63
N ALA A 8 6.93 54.02 9.03
CA ALA A 8 6.74 52.57 9.14
C ALA A 8 6.97 52.06 10.56
N VAL A 9 7.96 52.61 11.27
CA VAL A 9 8.20 52.26 12.68
C VAL A 9 7.07 52.76 13.58
N SER A 10 6.57 53.98 13.37
CA SER A 10 5.42 54.52 14.11
C SER A 10 4.14 53.73 13.86
N ALA A 11 3.92 53.22 12.65
CA ALA A 11 2.80 52.33 12.35
C ALA A 11 2.91 51.01 13.13
N LEU A 12 4.10 50.39 13.16
CA LEU A 12 4.34 49.14 13.89
C LEU A 12 4.16 49.30 15.41
N MET A 13 4.55 50.44 15.96
CA MET A 13 4.33 50.76 17.38
C MET A 13 2.84 50.97 17.69
N ARG A 14 2.11 51.68 16.82
CA ARG A 14 0.67 51.91 16.97
C ARG A 14 -0.14 50.61 16.86
N GLU A 15 0.32 49.67 16.03
CA GLU A 15 -0.27 48.34 15.88
C GLU A 15 0.13 47.38 17.01
N GLY A 16 0.92 47.83 17.99
CA GLY A 16 1.36 47.01 19.13
C GLY A 16 2.37 45.92 18.76
N LYS A 17 2.95 45.96 17.56
CA LYS A 17 3.86 44.93 17.04
C LYS A 17 5.30 45.08 17.54
N ILE A 18 5.64 46.24 18.09
CA ILE A 18 6.92 46.57 18.72
C ILE A 18 6.60 47.44 19.95
N PRO A 19 7.29 47.27 21.09
CA PRO A 19 7.03 48.08 22.28
C PRO A 19 7.17 49.58 22.00
N ALA A 20 6.27 50.39 22.59
CA ALA A 20 6.24 51.85 22.39
C ALA A 20 7.33 52.59 23.19
N GLN A 21 7.91 51.93 24.18
CA GLN A 21 8.97 52.44 25.04
C GLN A 21 10.04 51.37 25.25
N GLY A 22 11.29 51.79 25.44
CA GLY A 22 12.42 50.88 25.62
C GLY A 22 13.72 51.54 25.18
N THR A 23 14.84 50.88 25.43
CA THR A 23 16.12 51.33 24.86
C THR A 23 16.14 51.06 23.35
N VAL A 24 17.02 51.76 22.63
CA VAL A 24 17.20 51.53 21.18
C VAL A 24 17.56 50.06 20.89
N GLY A 25 18.29 49.40 21.81
CA GLY A 25 18.62 47.98 21.72
C GLY A 25 17.38 47.08 21.79
N ASP A 26 16.48 47.33 22.72
CA ASP A 26 15.26 46.53 22.91
C ASP A 26 14.33 46.63 21.69
N LEU A 27 14.22 47.83 21.10
CA LEU A 27 13.43 48.07 19.89
C LEU A 27 14.02 47.34 18.68
N LEU A 28 15.35 47.30 18.57
CA LEU A 28 16.05 46.56 17.52
C LEU A 28 15.85 45.05 17.65
N LEU A 29 15.97 44.50 18.86
CA LEU A 29 15.75 43.08 19.12
C LEU A 29 14.31 42.67 18.79
N ALA A 30 13.33 43.42 19.28
CA ALA A 30 11.91 43.16 18.99
C ALA A 30 11.60 43.25 17.48
N TYR A 31 12.21 44.21 16.77
CA TYR A 31 12.08 44.31 15.32
C TYR A 31 12.71 43.11 14.59
N CYS A 32 13.90 42.66 15.00
CA CYS A 32 14.59 41.52 14.41
C CYS A 32 13.87 40.19 14.67
N GLU A 33 13.36 39.97 15.88
CA GLU A 33 12.56 38.79 16.24
C GLU A 33 11.29 38.71 15.38
N ARG A 34 10.61 39.84 15.21
CA ARG A 34 9.44 39.94 14.33
C ARG A 34 9.79 39.64 12.87
N MET A 35 10.90 40.17 12.36
CA MET A 35 11.34 39.86 11.00
C MET A 35 11.62 38.38 10.80
N ARG A 36 12.19 37.71 11.81
CA ARG A 36 12.39 36.26 11.80
C ARG A 36 11.06 35.50 11.81
N ALA A 37 10.09 35.94 12.61
CA ALA A 37 8.75 35.35 12.65
C ALA A 37 7.98 35.53 11.34
N VAL A 38 8.06 36.72 10.72
CA VAL A 38 7.44 36.99 9.41
C VAL A 38 8.14 36.19 8.30
N ALA A 39 9.47 36.05 8.32
CA ALA A 39 10.19 35.22 7.37
C ALA A 39 9.82 33.73 7.52
N ALA A 40 9.67 33.25 8.76
CA ALA A 40 9.22 31.89 9.04
C ALA A 40 7.76 31.65 8.58
N ALA A 41 6.87 32.62 8.81
CA ALA A 41 5.47 32.53 8.37
C ALA A 41 5.33 32.63 6.84
N ARG A 42 6.11 33.49 6.18
CA ARG A 42 6.10 33.62 4.70
C ARG A 42 6.64 32.39 3.98
N ALA A 43 7.58 31.67 4.59
CA ALA A 43 8.00 30.36 4.10
C ALA A 43 6.83 29.34 4.03
N SER A 44 5.73 29.59 4.75
CA SER A 44 4.51 28.79 4.73
C SER A 44 3.39 29.35 3.84
N GLU A 45 3.39 30.64 3.49
CA GLU A 45 2.29 31.30 2.74
C GLU A 45 2.55 31.45 1.23
N GLU A 46 3.81 31.58 0.80
CA GLU A 46 4.16 31.96 -0.58
C GLU A 46 4.34 30.72 -1.48
N GLY A 47 3.25 29.99 -1.72
CA GLY A 47 3.17 28.92 -2.74
C GLY A 47 4.08 27.69 -2.54
N GLY A 48 4.83 27.64 -1.43
CA GLY A 48 5.52 26.45 -0.97
C GLY A 48 4.51 25.54 -0.29
N VAL A 49 4.41 24.29 -0.75
CA VAL A 49 3.52 23.31 -0.13
C VAL A 49 3.79 23.26 1.37
N ASP A 50 2.74 23.31 2.20
CA ASP A 50 2.90 23.28 3.66
C ASP A 50 3.61 21.98 4.05
N LEU A 51 4.92 22.10 4.26
CA LEU A 51 5.82 20.99 4.54
C LEU A 51 5.37 20.21 5.78
N VAL A 52 4.66 20.85 6.71
CA VAL A 52 4.09 20.17 7.87
C VAL A 52 2.93 19.29 7.44
N GLN A 53 2.04 19.80 6.60
CA GLN A 53 0.92 19.06 6.04
C GLN A 53 1.37 17.89 5.15
N GLU A 54 2.33 18.11 4.23
CA GLU A 54 2.88 17.03 3.41
C GLU A 54 3.60 15.96 4.23
N ARG A 55 4.32 16.35 5.30
CA ARG A 55 4.93 15.39 6.23
C ARG A 55 3.90 14.59 6.99
N ALA A 56 2.78 15.19 7.38
CA ALA A 56 1.69 14.48 8.04
C ALA A 56 1.04 13.46 7.10
N LEU A 57 0.81 13.83 5.82
CA LEU A 57 0.32 12.92 4.79
C LEU A 57 1.30 11.77 4.53
N LEU A 58 2.59 12.08 4.36
CA LEU A 58 3.64 11.07 4.19
C LEU A 58 3.73 10.14 5.39
N ALA A 59 3.64 10.66 6.62
CA ALA A 59 3.65 9.84 7.84
C ALA A 59 2.45 8.89 7.91
N ARG A 60 1.27 9.34 7.46
CA ARG A 60 0.06 8.49 7.35
C ARG A 60 0.29 7.37 6.34
N GLU A 61 0.79 7.67 5.15
CA GLU A 61 1.08 6.67 4.11
C GLU A 61 2.16 5.68 4.56
N GLN A 62 3.22 6.16 5.23
CA GLN A 62 4.26 5.30 5.80
C GLN A 62 3.70 4.35 6.85
N ARG A 63 2.78 4.82 7.71
CA ARG A 63 2.11 3.97 8.71
C ARG A 63 1.28 2.86 8.05
N ILE A 64 0.54 3.19 6.99
CA ILE A 64 -0.23 2.21 6.20
C ILE A 64 0.73 1.21 5.54
N GLY A 65 1.79 1.69 4.88
CA GLY A 65 2.81 0.83 4.27
C GLY A 65 3.47 -0.11 5.29
N GLN A 66 3.74 0.38 6.50
CA GLN A 66 4.27 -0.45 7.58
C GLN A 66 3.24 -1.46 8.10
N ALA A 67 1.96 -1.09 8.17
CA ALA A 67 0.89 -2.01 8.51
C ALA A 67 0.80 -3.15 7.49
N HIS A 68 0.87 -2.87 6.18
CA HIS A 68 0.91 -3.92 5.15
C HIS A 68 2.14 -4.82 5.28
N LYS A 69 3.33 -4.26 5.50
CA LYS A 69 4.55 -5.06 5.73
C LYS A 69 4.41 -5.96 6.96
N ASN A 70 3.81 -5.46 8.04
CA ASN A 70 3.56 -6.23 9.25
C ASN A 70 2.54 -7.34 8.99
N ALA A 71 1.48 -7.06 8.24
CA ALA A 71 0.46 -8.04 7.90
C ALA A 71 1.01 -9.15 6.99
N VAL A 72 1.89 -8.80 6.04
CA VAL A 72 2.67 -9.79 5.26
C VAL A 72 3.59 -10.62 6.16
N ALA A 73 4.33 -9.98 7.08
CA ALA A 73 5.21 -10.69 8.01
C ALA A 73 4.45 -11.62 8.98
N ARG A 74 3.18 -11.31 9.29
CA ARG A 74 2.27 -12.15 10.07
C ARG A 74 1.61 -13.26 9.25
N GLY A 75 1.75 -13.25 7.93
CA GLY A 75 1.12 -14.20 7.03
C GLY A 75 -0.37 -13.93 6.77
N GLU A 76 -0.87 -12.75 7.14
CA GLU A 76 -2.26 -12.33 6.88
C GLU A 76 -2.44 -11.91 5.40
N TYR A 77 -1.38 -11.42 4.76
CA TYR A 77 -1.35 -11.07 3.33
C TYR A 77 -0.22 -11.81 2.61
N ALA A 78 -0.55 -12.42 1.47
CA ALA A 78 0.41 -13.04 0.58
C ALA A 78 0.44 -12.32 -0.78
N PRO A 79 1.62 -12.02 -1.35
CA PRO A 79 1.70 -11.48 -2.70
C PRO A 79 1.08 -12.44 -3.72
N ILE A 80 0.22 -11.92 -4.60
CA ILE A 80 -0.50 -12.72 -5.61
C ILE A 80 0.48 -13.49 -6.51
N GLY A 81 1.60 -12.88 -6.91
CA GLY A 81 2.63 -13.55 -7.71
C GLY A 81 3.20 -14.79 -7.05
N VAL A 82 3.50 -14.72 -5.74
CA VAL A 82 4.04 -15.87 -4.99
C VAL A 82 3.00 -16.99 -4.89
N LEU A 83 1.71 -16.65 -4.69
CA LEU A 83 0.63 -17.65 -4.68
C LEU A 83 0.47 -18.33 -6.04
N ALA A 84 0.56 -17.56 -7.13
CA ALA A 84 0.49 -18.10 -8.49
C ALA A 84 1.67 -19.04 -8.79
N ASP A 85 2.88 -18.64 -8.41
CA ASP A 85 4.10 -19.44 -8.60
C ASP A 85 4.02 -20.77 -7.83
N VAL A 86 3.63 -20.73 -6.56
CA VAL A 86 3.49 -21.93 -5.71
C VAL A 86 2.40 -22.86 -6.25
N LEU A 87 1.27 -22.32 -6.70
CA LEU A 87 0.21 -23.12 -7.30
C LEU A 87 0.64 -23.77 -8.62
N ALA A 88 1.37 -23.03 -9.46
CA ALA A 88 1.90 -23.54 -10.71
C ALA A 88 2.92 -24.67 -10.46
N GLU A 89 3.84 -24.48 -9.51
CA GLU A 89 4.81 -25.50 -9.11
C GLU A 89 4.11 -26.75 -8.56
N ALA A 90 3.15 -26.58 -7.64
CA ALA A 90 2.38 -27.69 -7.08
C ALA A 90 1.58 -28.44 -8.16
N SER A 91 0.99 -27.73 -9.11
CA SER A 91 0.22 -28.33 -10.22
C SER A 91 1.14 -29.08 -11.18
N SER A 92 2.32 -28.54 -11.48
CA SER A 92 3.32 -29.22 -12.32
C SER A 92 3.79 -30.52 -11.67
N ALA A 93 4.07 -30.53 -10.37
CA ALA A 93 4.51 -31.74 -9.66
C ALA A 93 3.47 -32.88 -9.74
N VAL A 94 2.18 -32.56 -9.72
CA VAL A 94 1.10 -33.54 -9.88
C VAL A 94 1.04 -34.05 -11.32
N VAL A 95 1.16 -33.17 -12.30
CA VAL A 95 1.21 -33.53 -13.73
C VAL A 95 2.37 -34.47 -14.02
N ASP A 96 3.57 -34.14 -13.52
CA ASP A 96 4.77 -34.97 -13.70
C ASP A 96 4.56 -36.37 -13.10
N ARG A 97 3.83 -36.47 -11.99
CA ARG A 97 3.51 -37.76 -11.38
C ARG A 97 2.57 -38.60 -12.23
N PHE A 98 1.59 -37.97 -12.89
CA PHE A 98 0.70 -38.66 -13.84
C PHE A 98 1.47 -39.15 -15.07
N ASP A 99 2.39 -38.35 -15.62
CA ASP A 99 3.18 -38.72 -16.79
C ASP A 99 4.14 -39.88 -16.47
N GLN A 100 4.64 -39.99 -15.24
CA GLN A 100 5.45 -41.13 -14.78
C GLN A 100 4.67 -42.45 -14.68
N LEU A 101 3.33 -42.41 -14.54
CA LEU A 101 2.53 -43.62 -14.33
C LEU A 101 2.63 -44.60 -15.50
N ASP A 102 2.76 -44.12 -16.74
CA ASP A 102 2.86 -45.00 -17.91
C ASP A 102 4.10 -45.90 -17.84
N GLY A 103 5.23 -45.33 -17.43
CA GLY A 103 6.47 -46.09 -17.20
C GLY A 103 6.33 -47.07 -16.03
N MET A 104 5.66 -46.66 -14.95
CA MET A 104 5.41 -47.53 -13.79
C MET A 104 4.49 -48.70 -14.14
N ILE A 105 3.42 -48.47 -14.91
CA ILE A 105 2.48 -49.49 -15.38
C ILE A 105 3.18 -50.46 -16.31
N SER A 106 4.01 -49.96 -17.23
CA SER A 106 4.82 -50.80 -18.12
C SER A 106 5.75 -51.74 -17.36
N LYS A 107 6.34 -51.27 -16.27
CA LYS A 107 7.24 -52.06 -15.43
C LYS A 107 6.50 -53.05 -14.53
N ALA A 108 5.37 -52.65 -13.96
CA ALA A 108 4.60 -53.49 -13.04
C ALA A 108 3.77 -54.56 -13.76
N CYS A 109 3.29 -54.24 -14.97
CA CYS A 109 2.42 -55.09 -15.79
C CYS A 109 2.97 -55.18 -17.21
N PRO A 110 4.04 -55.97 -17.45
CA PRO A 110 4.67 -56.08 -18.77
C PRO A 110 3.75 -56.74 -19.81
N ASP A 111 2.93 -57.70 -19.40
CA ASP A 111 2.01 -58.45 -20.29
C ASP A 111 0.64 -57.78 -20.45
N LEU A 112 0.53 -56.49 -20.09
CA LEU A 112 -0.72 -55.74 -20.22
C LEU A 112 -1.06 -55.57 -21.71
N PRO A 113 -2.28 -55.96 -22.16
CA PRO A 113 -2.70 -55.78 -23.54
C PRO A 113 -2.62 -54.32 -24.00
N ASP A 114 -2.15 -54.09 -25.22
CA ASP A 114 -1.94 -52.75 -25.78
C ASP A 114 -3.23 -51.91 -25.83
N GLU A 115 -4.37 -52.55 -26.03
CA GLU A 115 -5.70 -51.92 -26.00
C GLU A 115 -6.01 -51.32 -24.62
N VAL A 116 -5.68 -52.06 -23.56
CA VAL A 116 -5.86 -51.62 -22.16
C VAL A 116 -4.86 -50.53 -21.80
N ARG A 117 -3.61 -50.65 -22.26
CA ARG A 117 -2.57 -49.62 -22.10
C ARG A 117 -2.99 -48.30 -22.74
N THR A 118 -3.50 -48.36 -23.96
CA THR A 118 -4.00 -47.18 -24.69
C THR A 118 -5.20 -46.55 -23.98
N LEU A 119 -6.12 -47.36 -23.43
CA LEU A 119 -7.25 -46.87 -22.64
C LEU A 119 -6.78 -46.16 -21.37
N LEU A 120 -5.82 -46.73 -20.65
CA LEU A 120 -5.24 -46.13 -19.44
C LEU A 120 -4.56 -44.79 -19.73
N GLN A 121 -3.76 -44.71 -20.80
CA GLN A 121 -3.13 -43.46 -21.21
C GLN A 121 -4.16 -42.37 -21.53
N LYS A 122 -5.26 -42.72 -22.21
CA LYS A 122 -6.38 -41.79 -22.46
C LYS A 122 -7.06 -41.32 -21.17
N LEU A 123 -7.30 -42.23 -20.22
CA LEU A 123 -7.88 -41.90 -18.92
C LEU A 123 -6.97 -40.98 -18.10
N ILE A 124 -5.67 -41.26 -18.05
CA ILE A 124 -4.67 -40.44 -17.36
C ILE A 124 -4.62 -39.04 -17.99
N ALA A 125 -4.55 -38.95 -19.32
CA ALA A 125 -4.55 -37.67 -20.02
C ALA A 125 -5.84 -36.86 -19.76
N SER A 126 -7.00 -37.52 -19.77
CA SER A 126 -8.28 -36.89 -19.44
C SER A 126 -8.31 -36.39 -18.00
N ALA A 127 -7.83 -37.19 -17.04
CA ALA A 127 -7.79 -36.81 -15.63
C ALA A 127 -6.86 -35.61 -15.40
N ARG A 128 -5.69 -35.58 -16.06
CA ARG A 128 -4.76 -34.46 -16.03
C ARG A 128 -5.38 -33.16 -16.54
N ASN A 129 -6.05 -33.22 -17.70
CA ASN A 129 -6.70 -32.06 -18.30
C ASN A 129 -7.88 -31.56 -17.46
N GLU A 130 -8.64 -32.47 -16.85
CA GLU A 130 -9.73 -32.11 -15.95
C GLU A 130 -9.21 -31.46 -14.67
N TRP A 131 -8.12 -31.97 -14.09
CA TRP A 131 -7.49 -31.38 -12.92
C TRP A 131 -7.09 -29.92 -13.15
N ILE A 132 -6.42 -29.62 -14.27
CA ILE A 132 -6.00 -28.26 -14.62
C ILE A 132 -7.24 -27.35 -14.71
N ARG A 133 -8.25 -27.75 -15.51
CA ARG A 133 -9.47 -26.95 -15.70
C ARG A 133 -10.24 -26.71 -14.39
N ALA A 134 -10.39 -27.75 -13.57
CA ALA A 134 -11.11 -27.65 -12.30
C ALA A 134 -10.37 -26.78 -11.28
N THR A 135 -9.03 -26.83 -11.26
CA THR A 135 -8.20 -26.01 -10.38
C THR A 135 -8.26 -24.55 -10.79
N ASP A 136 -8.08 -24.24 -12.08
CA ASP A 136 -8.19 -22.88 -12.62
C ASP A 136 -9.55 -22.26 -12.28
N LYS A 137 -10.62 -23.03 -12.51
CA LYS A 137 -11.98 -22.58 -12.18
C LYS A 137 -12.14 -22.27 -10.68
N LYS A 138 -11.71 -23.17 -9.80
CA LYS A 138 -11.82 -22.97 -8.34
C LYS A 138 -11.01 -21.77 -7.86
N VAL A 139 -9.86 -21.51 -8.47
CA VAL A 139 -9.02 -20.35 -8.16
C VAL A 139 -9.73 -19.07 -8.56
N LEU A 140 -10.26 -19.00 -9.79
CA LEU A 140 -11.04 -17.84 -10.25
C LEU A 140 -12.27 -17.60 -9.37
N ASP A 141 -13.08 -18.63 -9.14
CA ASP A 141 -14.28 -18.54 -8.29
C ASP A 141 -13.94 -18.02 -6.88
N ARG A 142 -12.79 -18.44 -6.31
CA ARG A 142 -12.35 -18.01 -4.99
C ARG A 142 -11.81 -16.57 -4.98
N VAL A 143 -11.07 -16.17 -6.01
CA VAL A 143 -10.57 -14.80 -6.17
C VAL A 143 -11.74 -13.84 -6.33
N ASP A 144 -12.71 -14.16 -7.19
CA ASP A 144 -13.91 -13.34 -7.40
C ASP A 144 -14.70 -13.19 -6.08
N ALA A 145 -14.87 -14.27 -5.33
CA ALA A 145 -15.53 -14.22 -4.02
C ALA A 145 -14.76 -13.36 -2.98
N MET A 146 -13.43 -13.33 -3.05
CA MET A 146 -12.61 -12.48 -2.17
C MET A 146 -12.69 -11.00 -2.54
N VAL A 147 -12.77 -10.68 -3.84
CA VAL A 147 -12.98 -9.30 -4.31
C VAL A 147 -14.34 -8.80 -3.84
N GLN A 148 -15.40 -9.57 -4.06
CA GLN A 148 -16.76 -9.22 -3.62
C GLN A 148 -16.84 -9.01 -2.09
N ALA A 149 -16.23 -9.90 -1.30
CA ALA A 149 -16.24 -9.76 0.16
C ALA A 149 -15.46 -8.53 0.68
N GLY A 150 -14.44 -8.06 -0.05
CA GLY A 150 -13.70 -6.85 0.31
C GLY A 150 -14.41 -5.55 -0.09
N GLU A 151 -15.27 -5.59 -1.11
CA GLU A 151 -16.12 -4.47 -1.50
C GLU A 151 -17.24 -4.21 -0.47
N ASP A 152 -17.75 -5.26 0.16
CA ASP A 152 -18.80 -5.16 1.19
C ASP A 152 -18.28 -4.55 2.52
N ASP A 153 -17.01 -4.75 2.86
CA ASP A 153 -16.38 -4.23 4.11
C ASP A 153 -15.97 -2.74 3.98
N ALA A 154 -15.73 -2.26 2.76
CA ALA A 154 -15.38 -0.86 2.49
C ALA A 154 -16.56 0.11 2.53
N GLY A 155 -17.79 -0.38 2.73
CA GLY A 155 -19.03 0.41 2.73
C GLY A 155 -19.41 1.08 4.06
N ASP A 156 -18.71 0.80 5.17
CA ASP A 156 -19.11 1.22 6.53
C ASP A 156 -18.21 2.30 7.19
N GLU A 157 -17.22 2.85 6.47
CA GLU A 157 -16.39 3.95 6.99
C GLU A 157 -16.76 5.30 6.34
N GLY A 158 -17.78 5.98 6.88
CA GLY A 158 -18.13 7.31 6.38
C GLY A 158 -19.27 8.09 7.03
N ASP A 159 -19.61 7.86 8.30
CA ASP A 159 -20.42 8.83 9.08
C ASP A 159 -19.65 9.26 10.32
N PHE A 160 -18.68 10.16 10.13
CA PHE A 160 -18.07 10.91 11.23
C PHE A 160 -18.86 12.20 11.38
N ASP A 161 -19.81 12.14 12.30
CA ASP A 161 -20.59 13.22 12.92
C ASP A 161 -19.82 14.54 13.00
N ASP A 162 -20.19 15.51 12.17
CA ASP A 162 -19.83 16.92 12.32
C ASP A 162 -20.74 17.53 13.39
N ALA A 163 -20.47 17.18 14.64
CA ALA A 163 -21.01 17.84 15.81
C ALA A 163 -19.87 18.37 16.67
N ALA A 164 -19.56 19.66 16.50
CA ALA A 164 -18.94 20.44 17.56
C ALA A 164 -19.54 21.86 17.62
N PRO A 165 -19.67 22.42 18.84
CA PRO A 165 -20.61 23.50 19.19
C PRO A 165 -20.19 24.93 18.78
#